data_AF-A0A6S7HQ70-F1
#
_entry.id   AF-A0A6S7HQ70-F1
#
_cell.length_a   1.000
_cell.length_b   1.000
_cell.length_c   1.000
_cell.angle_alpha   90.00
_cell.angle_beta   90.00
_cell.angle_gamma   90.00
#
_symmetry.space_group_name_H-M   'P 1'
#
loop_
_entity.id
_entity.type
_entity.pdbx_description
1 polymer ?
#
loop_
_entity_poly.entity_id
_entity_poly.type
_entity_poly.pdbx_seq_one_letter_code
_entity_poly.pdbx_strand_id
1 'polypeptide(L)'
;MAGFDCCSIFNYLIIYRHKPIALNESSFELNGQASSANGQSGEQEEPLSSEKKKSVEFLSNQYDQVLKELDQIKAEIKEVSKKYTEISNVIAAIEDYSFNYNVKIVGMPVVSEYEKADETVEICIHLFTALGVKDISPYDIDIAHRVPTRRNFPNKPNPIICKFTRRISKEKVMAA
;
A
#
# COMPACT_ATOMS: atom_id res chain seq x y z
N MET A 1 -11.36 -0.05 -41.60
CA MET A 1 -11.51 -1.43 -41.08
C MET A 1 -10.12 -2.08 -41.06
N ALA A 2 -9.40 -1.94 -39.96
CA ALA A 2 -8.16 -2.68 -39.74
C ALA A 2 -8.52 -3.93 -38.95
N GLY A 3 -8.24 -5.11 -39.50
CA GLY A 3 -8.51 -6.39 -38.88
C GLY A 3 -7.67 -6.58 -37.62
N PHE A 4 -8.32 -6.82 -36.49
CA PHE A 4 -7.64 -7.31 -35.29
C PHE A 4 -7.29 -8.78 -35.51
N ASP A 5 -6.00 -9.04 -35.70
CA ASP A 5 -5.44 -10.38 -35.89
C ASP A 5 -5.67 -11.23 -34.63
N CYS A 6 -6.35 -12.37 -34.79
CA CYS A 6 -6.83 -13.21 -33.68
C CYS A 6 -5.70 -13.78 -32.80
N CYS A 7 -4.45 -13.74 -33.25
CA CYS A 7 -3.31 -14.27 -32.51
C CYS A 7 -2.76 -13.37 -31.40
N SER A 8 -3.16 -12.09 -31.31
CA SER A 8 -2.57 -11.14 -30.33
C SER A 8 -3.35 -10.99 -29.01
N ILE A 9 -4.55 -11.57 -28.89
CA ILE A 9 -5.51 -11.24 -27.82
C ILE A 9 -5.09 -11.76 -26.42
N PHE A 10 -4.14 -12.71 -26.34
CA PHE A 10 -3.82 -13.42 -25.10
C PHE A 10 -3.07 -12.63 -24.01
N ASN A 11 -2.64 -11.38 -24.25
CA ASN A 11 -1.74 -10.66 -23.33
C ASN A 11 -2.32 -9.39 -22.65
N TYR A 12 -3.60 -9.09 -22.82
CA TYR A 12 -4.13 -7.75 -22.50
C TYR A 12 -4.83 -7.59 -21.14
N LEU A 13 -4.95 -8.66 -20.33
CA LEU A 13 -5.58 -8.59 -19.01
C LEU A 13 -4.54 -8.81 -17.88
N ILE A 14 -3.96 -7.72 -17.37
CA ILE A 14 -3.17 -7.77 -16.13
C ILE A 14 -4.04 -7.27 -14.98
N ILE A 15 -4.56 -8.23 -14.22
CA ILE A 15 -5.38 -8.04 -13.03
C ILE A 15 -4.46 -7.61 -11.89
N TYR A 16 -4.53 -6.34 -11.50
CA TYR A 16 -3.85 -5.89 -10.27
C TYR A 16 -4.76 -6.17 -9.07
N ARG A 17 -4.33 -7.07 -8.18
CA ARG A 17 -4.59 -6.94 -6.75
C ARG A 17 -3.58 -5.94 -6.19
N HIS A 18 -4.05 -4.93 -5.47
CA HIS A 18 -3.15 -3.96 -4.84
C HIS A 18 -2.21 -4.72 -3.91
N LYS A 19 -0.89 -4.57 -4.09
CA LYS A 19 0.09 -5.14 -3.15
C LYS A 19 -0.09 -4.40 -1.82
N PRO A 20 -0.24 -5.11 -0.69
CA PRO A 20 -0.21 -4.43 0.61
C PRO A 20 1.13 -3.71 0.74
N ILE A 21 1.09 -2.50 1.29
CA ILE A 21 2.28 -1.75 1.67
C ILE A 21 2.99 -2.62 2.71
N ALA A 22 4.09 -3.26 2.30
CA ALA A 22 4.95 -3.98 3.21
C ALA A 22 5.55 -2.94 4.15
N LEU A 23 5.02 -2.87 5.38
CA LEU A 23 5.67 -2.12 6.43
C LEU A 23 6.98 -2.84 6.73
N ASN A 24 8.08 -2.15 6.45
CA ASN A 24 9.40 -2.55 6.87
C ASN A 24 9.39 -2.53 8.40
N GLU A 25 9.28 -3.70 9.02
CA GLU A 25 9.58 -3.83 10.45
C GLU A 25 11.08 -3.58 10.60
N SER A 26 11.46 -2.32 10.76
CA SER A 26 12.76 -2.00 11.34
C SER A 26 12.68 -2.43 12.80
N SER A 27 13.02 -3.69 13.05
CA SER A 27 13.34 -4.20 14.37
C SER A 27 14.47 -3.35 14.94
N PHE A 28 14.11 -2.41 15.81
CA PHE A 28 15.09 -1.65 16.58
C PHE A 28 15.58 -2.57 17.69
N GLU A 29 16.58 -3.39 17.36
CA GLU A 29 17.30 -4.22 18.33
C GLU A 29 18.05 -3.29 19.28
N LEU A 30 17.54 -3.15 20.50
CA LEU A 30 18.29 -2.57 21.60
C LEU A 30 19.37 -3.57 21.99
N ASN A 31 20.58 -3.39 21.44
CA ASN A 31 21.77 -4.06 21.93
C ASN A 31 22.13 -3.52 23.32
N GLY A 32 21.52 -4.10 24.35
CA GLY A 32 21.96 -3.96 25.73
C GLY A 32 23.21 -4.81 25.96
N GLN A 33 24.40 -4.23 25.77
CA GLN A 33 25.63 -4.81 26.31
C GLN A 33 25.66 -4.59 27.82
N ALA A 34 25.19 -5.58 28.57
CA ALA A 34 25.54 -5.72 29.98
C ALA A 34 27.01 -6.19 30.06
N SER A 35 27.94 -5.23 30.05
CA SER A 35 29.33 -5.50 30.38
C SER A 35 29.48 -5.55 31.89
N SER A 36 29.38 -6.76 32.44
CA SER A 36 29.84 -7.06 33.79
C SER A 36 31.36 -7.10 33.76
N ALA A 37 32.01 -6.11 34.38
CA ALA A 37 33.44 -6.16 34.69
C ALA A 37 33.65 -5.73 36.14
N ASN A 38 33.81 -6.76 36.96
CA ASN A 38 34.23 -6.71 38.35
C ASN A 38 35.67 -6.13 38.43
N GLY A 39 35.88 -5.18 39.32
CA GLY A 39 37.19 -4.58 39.60
C GLY A 39 37.21 -4.00 41.01
N GLN A 40 37.54 -4.86 41.98
CA GLN A 40 37.85 -4.46 43.35
C GLN A 40 39.10 -3.58 43.39
N SER A 41 39.01 -2.42 44.05
CA SER A 41 40.16 -1.86 44.77
C SER A 41 39.73 -0.81 45.80
N GLY A 42 39.89 -1.14 47.08
CA GLY A 42 40.36 -0.26 48.15
C GLY A 42 39.47 0.90 48.58
N GLU A 43 38.79 0.73 49.71
CA GLU A 43 38.15 1.79 50.47
C GLU A 43 39.18 2.84 50.95
N GLN A 44 38.94 4.10 50.60
CA GLN A 44 39.13 5.23 51.49
C GLN A 44 37.86 6.09 51.40
N GLU A 45 36.94 5.91 52.35
CA GLU A 45 35.76 6.78 52.50
C GLU A 45 36.20 8.14 53.08
N GLU A 46 36.54 9.07 52.19
CA GLU A 46 36.48 10.50 52.47
C GLU A 46 34.99 10.89 52.60
N PRO A 47 34.55 11.54 53.70
CA PRO A 47 33.13 11.86 53.89
C PRO A 47 32.66 12.78 52.78
N LEU A 48 31.86 12.24 51.85
CA LEU A 48 31.36 12.97 50.70
C LEU A 48 30.67 14.27 51.18
N SER A 49 31.23 15.44 50.79
CA SER A 49 30.67 16.75 51.14
C SER A 49 29.17 16.78 50.85
N SER A 50 28.39 17.38 51.76
CA SER A 50 26.93 17.43 51.69
C SER A 50 26.39 17.98 50.36
N GLU A 51 27.15 18.87 49.71
CA GLU A 51 26.81 19.44 48.40
C GLU A 51 26.97 18.42 47.27
N LYS A 52 27.98 17.56 47.34
CA LYS A 52 28.20 16.48 46.37
C LYS A 52 27.08 15.43 46.47
N LYS A 53 26.65 15.08 47.68
CA LYS A 53 25.50 14.18 47.90
C LYS A 53 24.22 14.69 47.24
N LYS A 54 23.90 15.97 47.45
CA LYS A 54 22.73 16.63 46.84
C LYS A 54 22.79 16.67 45.31
N SER A 55 23.99 16.88 44.75
CA SER A 55 24.19 16.89 43.30
C SER A 55 23.96 15.51 42.67
N VAL A 56 24.46 14.44 43.30
CA VAL A 56 24.25 13.06 42.84
C VAL A 56 22.77 12.68 42.92
N GLU A 57 22.09 13.04 44.01
CA GLU A 57 20.66 12.78 44.19
C GLU A 57 19.81 13.53 43.15
N PHE A 58 20.15 14.79 42.85
CA PHE A 58 19.52 15.56 41.79
C PHE A 58 19.67 14.88 40.42
N LEU A 59 20.88 14.42 40.07
CA LEU A 59 21.13 13.72 38.82
C LEU A 59 20.40 12.37 38.74
N SER A 60 20.32 11.62 39.84
CA SER A 60 19.55 10.37 39.92
C SER A 60 18.08 10.62 39.63
N ASN A 61 17.49 11.64 40.27
CA ASN A 61 16.08 11.98 40.07
C ASN A 61 15.79 12.41 38.62
N GLN A 62 16.69 13.19 38.01
CA GLN A 62 16.59 13.59 36.61
C GLN A 62 16.69 12.38 35.67
N TYR A 63 17.59 11.44 35.97
CA TYR A 63 17.75 10.21 35.21
C TYR A 63 16.49 9.33 35.28
N ASP A 64 15.95 9.14 36.49
CA ASP A 64 14.70 8.39 36.70
C ASP A 64 13.51 9.05 35.99
N GLN A 65 13.47 10.39 35.97
CA GLN A 65 12.43 11.13 35.25
C GLN A 65 12.53 10.92 33.73
N VAL A 66 13.73 11.02 33.17
CA VAL A 66 13.96 10.76 31.73
C VAL A 66 13.60 9.31 31.37
N LEU A 67 13.91 8.34 32.23
CA LEU A 67 13.52 6.94 32.01
C LEU A 67 11.99 6.77 31.96
N LYS A 68 11.25 7.43 32.86
CA LYS A 68 9.78 7.43 32.83
C LYS A 68 9.22 8.02 31.55
N GLU A 69 9.77 9.15 31.10
CA GLU A 69 9.35 9.78 29.85
C GLU A 69 9.65 8.90 28.64
N LEU A 70 10.81 8.22 28.64
CA LEU A 70 11.19 7.26 27.61
C LEU A 70 10.15 6.13 27.51
N ASP A 71 9.78 5.55 28.65
CA ASP A 71 8.81 4.46 28.69
C ASP A 71 7.40 4.91 28.27
N GLN A 72 7.01 6.13 28.65
CA GLN A 72 5.76 6.73 28.20
C GLN A 72 5.75 6.94 26.68
N ILE A 73 6.81 7.55 26.12
CA ILE A 73 6.93 7.79 24.68
C ILE A 73 6.92 6.47 23.90
N LYS A 74 7.61 5.43 24.40
CA LYS A 74 7.56 4.09 23.79
C LYS A 74 6.14 3.52 23.77
N ALA A 75 5.38 3.68 24.86
CA ALA A 75 4.00 3.23 24.93
C ALA A 75 3.12 3.99 23.93
N GLU A 76 3.27 5.31 23.84
CA GLU A 76 2.54 6.15 22.88
C GLU A 76 2.85 5.78 21.43
N ILE A 77 4.12 5.56 21.08
CA ILE A 77 4.54 5.10 19.74
C ILE A 77 3.89 3.76 19.39
N LYS A 78 3.87 2.81 20.35
CA LYS A 78 3.25 1.50 20.14
C LYS A 78 1.75 1.63 19.90
N GLU A 79 1.07 2.51 20.63
CA GLU A 79 -0.36 2.77 20.44
C GLU A 79 -0.65 3.41 19.08
N VAL A 80 0.14 4.42 18.68
CA VAL A 80 0.01 5.09 17.38
C VAL A 80 0.26 4.10 16.23
N SER A 81 1.28 3.24 16.35
CA SER A 81 1.56 2.20 15.36
C SER A 81 0.39 1.22 15.21
N LYS A 82 -0.24 0.82 16.33
CA LYS A 82 -1.44 -0.02 16.29
C LYS A 82 -2.59 0.68 15.55
N LYS A 83 -2.89 1.94 15.88
CA LYS A 83 -3.93 2.72 15.19
C LYS A 83 -3.64 2.88 13.70
N TYR A 84 -2.37 3.10 13.34
CA TYR A 84 -1.96 3.20 11.94
C TYR A 84 -2.21 1.91 11.15
N THR A 85 -1.86 0.75 11.72
CA THR A 85 -2.11 -0.55 11.08
C THR A 85 -3.60 -0.84 10.93
N GLU A 86 -4.41 -0.49 11.94
CA GLU A 86 -5.87 -0.61 11.87
C GLU A 86 -6.46 0.25 10.75
N ILE A 87 -6.09 1.54 10.69
CA ILE A 87 -6.52 2.44 9.62
C ILE A 87 -6.09 1.91 8.25
N SER A 88 -4.85 1.43 8.12
CA SER A 88 -4.34 0.87 6.86
C SER A 88 -5.16 -0.33 6.39
N ASN A 89 -5.57 -1.20 7.32
CA ASN A 89 -6.40 -2.36 7.03
C ASN A 89 -7.82 -1.95 6.59
N VAL A 90 -8.41 -0.96 7.26
CA VAL A 90 -9.73 -0.43 6.90
C VAL A 90 -9.71 0.20 5.51
N ILE A 91 -8.67 0.98 5.19
CA ILE A 91 -8.49 1.56 3.85
C ILE A 91 -8.39 0.45 2.80
N ALA A 92 -7.55 -0.56 3.02
CA ALA A 92 -7.41 -1.68 2.10
C ALA A 92 -8.77 -2.40 1.86
N ALA A 93 -9.55 -2.62 2.91
CA ALA A 93 -10.88 -3.24 2.78
C ALA A 93 -11.88 -2.37 2.00
N ILE A 94 -11.86 -1.05 2.20
CA ILE A 94 -12.71 -0.10 1.46
C ILE A 94 -12.32 -0.07 -0.02
N GLU A 95 -11.02 -0.03 -0.31
CA GLU A 95 -10.49 -0.04 -1.67
C GLU A 95 -10.83 -1.35 -2.40
N ASP A 96 -10.60 -2.49 -1.77
CA ASP A 96 -10.97 -3.80 -2.31
C ASP A 96 -12.46 -3.86 -2.63
N TYR A 97 -13.31 -3.35 -1.74
CA TYR A 97 -14.75 -3.28 -1.98
C TYR A 97 -15.11 -2.36 -3.17
N SER A 98 -14.46 -1.20 -3.27
CA SER A 98 -14.68 -0.22 -4.35
C SER A 98 -14.24 -0.76 -5.71
N PHE A 99 -13.09 -1.44 -5.76
CA PHE A 99 -12.54 -2.04 -6.99
C PHE A 99 -13.18 -3.37 -7.38
N ASN A 100 -14.10 -3.91 -6.57
CA ASN A 100 -14.80 -5.15 -6.90
C ASN A 100 -15.56 -5.10 -8.21
N TYR A 101 -15.91 -3.92 -8.71
CA TYR A 101 -16.59 -3.75 -10.01
C TYR A 101 -15.64 -3.38 -11.15
N ASN A 102 -14.35 -3.15 -10.86
CA ASN A 102 -13.39 -2.68 -11.84
C ASN A 102 -12.61 -3.85 -12.45
N VAL A 103 -12.30 -3.70 -13.74
CA VAL A 103 -11.36 -4.52 -14.50
C VAL A 103 -10.33 -3.58 -15.13
N LYS A 104 -9.06 -3.92 -14.98
CA LYS A 104 -7.94 -3.18 -15.58
C LYS A 104 -7.48 -3.90 -16.84
N ILE A 105 -7.59 -3.21 -17.96
CA ILE A 105 -7.17 -3.70 -19.27
C ILE A 105 -5.90 -2.95 -19.65
N VAL A 106 -4.86 -3.68 -20.02
CA VAL A 106 -3.55 -3.12 -20.40
C VAL A 106 -3.29 -3.37 -21.87
N GLY A 107 -2.49 -2.52 -22.52
CA GLY A 107 -2.00 -2.77 -23.89
C GLY A 107 -3.00 -2.56 -25.02
N MET A 108 -4.22 -2.09 -24.73
CA MET A 108 -5.18 -1.72 -25.79
C MET A 108 -4.68 -0.51 -26.59
N PRO A 109 -4.72 -0.56 -27.94
CA PRO A 109 -4.31 0.55 -28.79
C PRO A 109 -5.17 1.79 -28.50
N VAL A 110 -4.59 2.97 -28.65
CA VAL A 110 -5.30 4.25 -28.52
C VAL A 110 -5.89 4.59 -29.88
N VAL A 111 -7.20 4.82 -29.93
CA VAL A 111 -7.92 5.06 -31.20
C VAL A 111 -7.80 6.52 -31.64
N SER A 112 -7.74 7.45 -30.69
CA SER A 112 -7.56 8.88 -30.94
C SER A 112 -6.84 9.54 -29.76
N GLU A 113 -6.21 10.71 -30.00
CA GLU A 113 -5.56 11.49 -28.93
C GLU A 113 -6.55 11.89 -27.82
N TYR A 114 -7.83 12.03 -28.17
CA TYR A 114 -8.93 12.37 -27.27
C TYR A 114 -10.01 11.28 -27.31
N GLU A 115 -9.63 10.06 -26.92
CA GLU A 115 -10.54 8.91 -26.81
C GLU A 115 -11.70 9.25 -25.87
N LYS A 116 -12.93 9.25 -26.41
CA LYS A 116 -14.13 9.51 -25.60
C LYS A 116 -14.49 8.30 -24.75
N ALA A 117 -15.30 8.53 -23.73
CA ALA A 117 -15.81 7.45 -22.88
C ALA A 117 -16.54 6.38 -23.70
N ASP A 118 -17.41 6.79 -24.64
CA ASP A 118 -18.17 5.86 -25.50
C ASP A 118 -17.24 4.99 -26.38
N GLU A 119 -16.20 5.59 -26.97
CA GLU A 119 -15.19 4.88 -27.76
C GLU A 119 -14.42 3.87 -26.88
N THR A 120 -14.09 4.26 -25.65
CA THR A 120 -13.42 3.37 -24.68
C THR A 120 -14.31 2.18 -24.30
N VAL A 121 -15.62 2.41 -24.16
CA VAL A 121 -16.62 1.37 -23.89
C VAL A 121 -16.70 0.39 -25.06
N GLU A 122 -16.77 0.89 -26.30
CA GLU A 122 -16.77 0.04 -27.50
C GLU A 122 -15.50 -0.82 -27.60
N ILE A 123 -14.32 -0.26 -27.29
CA ILE A 123 -13.06 -1.01 -27.23
C ILE A 123 -13.16 -2.17 -26.23
N CYS A 124 -13.74 -1.93 -25.05
CA CYS A 124 -13.93 -2.97 -24.04
C CYS A 124 -14.88 -4.07 -24.52
N ILE A 125 -16.01 -3.70 -25.14
CA ILE A 125 -16.99 -4.67 -25.65
C ILE A 125 -16.39 -5.52 -26.77
N HIS A 126 -15.67 -4.90 -27.72
CA HIS A 126 -14.97 -5.64 -28.77
C HIS A 126 -13.94 -6.61 -28.19
N LEU A 127 -13.18 -6.19 -27.18
CA LEU A 127 -12.23 -7.07 -26.49
C LEU A 127 -12.95 -8.26 -25.85
N PHE A 128 -14.02 -8.03 -25.08
CA PHE A 128 -14.72 -9.12 -24.39
C PHE A 128 -15.41 -10.08 -25.36
N THR A 129 -15.94 -9.55 -26.47
CA THR A 129 -16.50 -10.35 -27.55
C THR A 129 -15.42 -11.22 -28.21
N ALA A 130 -14.23 -10.66 -28.43
CA ALA A 130 -13.09 -11.39 -28.99
C ALA A 130 -12.54 -12.46 -28.03
N LEU A 131 -12.71 -12.26 -26.72
CA LEU A 131 -12.45 -13.26 -25.67
C LEU A 131 -13.54 -14.33 -25.57
N GLY A 132 -14.60 -14.26 -26.38
CA GLY A 132 -15.68 -15.24 -26.40
C GLY A 132 -16.75 -15.03 -25.33
N VAL A 133 -16.73 -13.90 -24.61
CA VAL A 133 -17.77 -13.56 -23.64
C VAL A 133 -19.02 -13.13 -24.40
N LYS A 134 -20.12 -13.86 -24.22
CA LYS A 134 -21.40 -13.58 -24.85
C LYS A 134 -22.25 -12.64 -23.98
N ASP A 135 -23.12 -11.87 -24.63
CA ASP A 135 -24.16 -11.07 -24.00
C ASP A 135 -23.67 -9.97 -23.04
N ILE A 136 -22.57 -9.28 -23.40
CA ILE A 136 -22.19 -8.03 -22.73
C ILE A 136 -22.75 -6.86 -23.50
N SER A 137 -23.56 -6.06 -22.83
CA SER A 137 -24.12 -4.82 -23.37
C SER A 137 -23.31 -3.61 -22.91
N PRO A 138 -23.33 -2.47 -23.65
CA PRO A 138 -22.84 -1.20 -23.13
C PRO A 138 -23.43 -0.83 -21.77
N TYR A 139 -24.68 -1.22 -21.48
CA TYR A 139 -25.35 -0.95 -20.20
C TYR A 139 -24.80 -1.77 -19.01
N ASP A 140 -24.01 -2.82 -19.28
CA ASP A 140 -23.28 -3.54 -18.23
C ASP A 140 -22.05 -2.76 -17.75
N ILE A 141 -21.63 -1.74 -18.49
CA ILE A 141 -20.48 -0.89 -18.18
C ILE A 141 -20.99 0.45 -17.64
N ASP A 142 -20.57 0.79 -16.43
CA ASP A 142 -20.86 2.08 -15.77
C ASP A 142 -19.99 3.18 -16.36
N ILE A 143 -18.67 2.92 -16.43
CA ILE A 143 -17.70 3.84 -17.02
C ILE A 143 -16.48 3.07 -17.51
N ALA A 144 -15.94 3.48 -18.66
CA ALA A 144 -14.63 3.05 -19.14
C ALA A 144 -13.78 4.28 -19.46
N HIS A 145 -12.56 4.32 -18.95
CA HIS A 145 -11.63 5.42 -19.22
C HIS A 145 -10.18 4.98 -19.08
N ARG A 146 -9.29 5.70 -19.78
CA ARG A 146 -7.83 5.55 -19.67
C ARG A 146 -7.36 6.19 -18.37
N VAL A 147 -6.54 5.48 -17.60
CA VAL A 147 -5.93 6.01 -16.37
C VAL A 147 -4.45 6.32 -16.61
N PRO A 148 -4.02 7.59 -16.46
CA PRO A 148 -2.62 7.94 -16.55
C PRO A 148 -1.78 7.16 -15.54
N THR A 149 -0.66 6.57 -15.99
CA THR A 149 0.29 5.94 -15.08
C THR A 149 1.43 6.89 -14.74
N ARG A 150 1.88 6.89 -13.48
CA ARG A 150 2.99 7.75 -13.00
C ARG A 150 4.28 7.62 -13.83
N ARG A 151 4.47 6.48 -14.50
CA ARG A 151 5.49 6.30 -15.54
C ARG A 151 4.81 6.34 -16.90
N ASN A 152 4.98 7.43 -17.64
CA ASN A 152 4.62 7.46 -19.05
C ASN A 152 5.68 6.67 -19.81
N PHE A 153 5.33 5.47 -20.23
CA PHE A 153 6.16 4.75 -21.19
C PHE A 153 5.78 5.27 -22.58
N PRO A 154 6.70 5.90 -23.34
CA PRO A 154 6.35 6.55 -24.61
C PRO A 154 5.73 5.59 -25.63
N ASN A 155 5.98 4.28 -25.49
CA ASN A 155 5.48 3.25 -26.40
C ASN A 155 4.36 2.39 -25.79
N LYS A 156 3.80 2.74 -24.62
CA LYS A 156 2.73 1.97 -24.00
C LYS A 156 1.50 2.84 -23.76
N PRO A 157 0.34 2.47 -24.33
CA PRO A 157 -0.89 3.19 -24.07
C PRO A 157 -1.32 3.03 -22.60
N ASN A 158 -1.96 4.07 -22.08
CA ASN A 158 -2.51 4.05 -20.72
C ASN A 158 -3.51 2.90 -20.58
N PRO A 159 -3.50 2.21 -19.42
CA PRO A 159 -4.48 1.17 -19.14
C PRO A 159 -5.90 1.74 -19.13
N ILE A 160 -6.87 0.93 -19.54
CA ILE A 160 -8.29 1.22 -19.39
C ILE A 160 -8.76 0.64 -18.06
N ILE A 161 -9.46 1.44 -17.26
CA ILE A 161 -10.29 0.94 -16.18
C ILE A 161 -11.73 0.86 -16.70
N CYS A 162 -12.26 -0.36 -16.73
CA CYS A 162 -13.64 -0.65 -17.08
C CYS A 162 -14.38 -1.02 -15.79
N LYS A 163 -15.36 -0.20 -15.40
CA LYS A 163 -16.20 -0.43 -14.23
C LYS A 163 -17.55 -0.97 -14.69
N PHE A 164 -17.97 -2.09 -14.12
CA PHE A 164 -19.25 -2.71 -14.42
C PHE A 164 -20.35 -2.19 -13.50
N THR A 165 -21.58 -2.13 -14.01
CA THR A 165 -22.77 -1.84 -13.19
C THR A 165 -23.12 -3.02 -12.27
N ARG A 166 -22.83 -4.25 -12.70
CA ARG A 166 -23.15 -5.50 -11.99
C ARG A 166 -21.92 -6.39 -11.83
N ARG A 167 -21.75 -6.98 -10.65
CA ARG A 167 -20.65 -7.94 -10.37
C ARG A 167 -20.72 -9.17 -11.26
N ILE A 168 -21.93 -9.67 -11.54
CA ILE A 168 -22.14 -10.85 -12.38
C ILE A 168 -21.59 -10.62 -13.80
N SER A 169 -21.79 -9.43 -14.38
CA SER A 169 -21.27 -9.09 -15.72
C SER A 169 -19.73 -9.05 -15.71
N LYS A 170 -19.12 -8.50 -14.66
CA LYS A 170 -17.66 -8.59 -14.45
C LYS A 170 -17.20 -10.04 -14.32
N GLU A 171 -17.84 -10.85 -13.49
CA GLU A 171 -17.44 -12.23 -13.23
C GLU A 171 -17.47 -13.08 -14.49
N LYS A 172 -18.45 -12.86 -15.38
CA LYS A 172 -18.48 -13.49 -16.71
C LYS A 172 -17.23 -13.16 -17.54
N VAL A 173 -16.81 -11.90 -17.54
CA VAL A 173 -15.58 -11.46 -18.24
C VAL A 173 -14.34 -12.08 -17.61
N MET A 174 -14.30 -12.18 -16.29
CA MET A 174 -13.14 -12.71 -15.56
C MET A 174 -13.03 -14.24 -15.61
N ALA A 175 -14.09 -14.94 -16.02
CA ALA A 175 -14.14 -16.40 -16.14
C ALA A 175 -13.82 -16.92 -17.55
N ALA A 176 -13.70 -16.03 -18.54
CA ALA A 176 -13.29 -16.36 -19.91
C ALA A 176 -11.76 -16.37 -20.04
#